data_AF-A0A844GER8-F1
#
_entry.id   AF-A0A844GER8-F1
#
_cell.length_a   1.000
_cell.length_b   1.000
_cell.length_c   1.000
_cell.angle_alpha   90.00
_cell.angle_beta   90.00
_cell.angle_gamma   90.00
#
_symmetry.space_group_name_H-M   'P 1'
#
loop_
_entity.id
_entity.type
_entity.pdbx_description
1 polymer ?
#
loop_
_entity_poly.entity_id
_entity_poly.type
_entity_poly.pdbx_seq_one_letter_code
_entity_poly.pdbx_strand_id
1 'polypeptide(L)'
;MPSNLPETVFLHPFTETESDPALPPEADVVIIGGGIIGITAALELAQHGLKVAVLEKGKIAAEQSSRNWGWVRQQGRDRRELPLIVQSLALWEHYQQSLGTDLGFRRTGLVSLTRDEKELKRWQRWATRGRAADITVEELNTEQAERFLRAGSRPWLGGISTPTDAKAEPGLAVPALAKAARQASPCINILRHAPYSLATEKLPVSSPNMALSALAQCYSQRGLGRLYFFANMTSGCHSLMFAQP
;
A
#
# COMPACT_ATOMS: atom_id res chain seq x y z
N MET A 1 19.66 8.43 -32.87
CA MET A 1 18.76 8.32 -31.71
C MET A 1 17.85 7.13 -31.95
N PRO A 2 17.92 6.01 -31.22
CA PRO A 2 16.82 5.05 -31.28
C PRO A 2 15.61 5.69 -30.59
N SER A 3 14.57 5.88 -31.39
CA SER A 3 13.30 6.58 -31.14
C SER A 3 12.29 5.79 -30.31
N ASN A 4 12.74 4.87 -29.44
CA ASN A 4 11.84 3.98 -28.71
C ASN A 4 11.94 4.26 -27.21
N LEU A 5 11.50 5.45 -26.79
CA LEU A 5 10.84 5.54 -25.49
C LEU A 5 9.44 4.96 -25.72
N PRO A 6 8.96 3.98 -24.94
CA PRO A 6 7.59 3.52 -25.07
C PRO A 6 6.69 4.76 -24.96
N GLU A 7 5.96 5.04 -26.05
CA GLU A 7 4.88 6.00 -26.03
C GLU A 7 3.98 5.66 -24.86
N THR A 8 3.58 6.70 -24.12
CA THR A 8 2.65 6.68 -22.98
C THR A 8 3.22 6.18 -21.64
N VAL A 9 3.67 7.14 -20.82
CA VAL A 9 3.29 7.12 -19.40
C VAL A 9 1.77 7.32 -19.39
N PHE A 10 1.01 6.23 -19.48
CA PHE A 10 -0.42 6.30 -19.20
C PHE A 10 -0.55 6.71 -17.74
N LEU A 11 -0.85 8.00 -17.49
CA LEU A 11 -1.57 8.38 -16.29
C LEU A 11 -2.89 7.63 -16.40
N HIS A 12 -2.97 6.47 -15.75
CA HIS A 12 -4.21 5.73 -15.72
C HIS A 12 -5.21 6.61 -14.98
N PRO A 13 -6.33 7.00 -15.64
CA PRO A 13 -7.34 7.78 -14.96
C PRO A 13 -7.76 7.00 -13.72
N PHE A 14 -7.89 7.71 -12.61
CA PHE A 14 -8.33 7.12 -11.35
C PHE A 14 -9.59 6.28 -11.59
N THR A 15 -9.49 4.98 -11.33
CA THR A 15 -10.60 4.06 -11.56
C THR A 15 -11.54 4.14 -10.36
N GLU A 16 -12.78 4.56 -10.60
CA GLU A 16 -13.75 4.69 -9.52
C GLU A 16 -14.24 3.31 -9.07
N THR A 17 -14.15 3.04 -7.77
CA THR A 17 -14.75 1.85 -7.15
C THR A 17 -16.21 2.14 -6.83
N GLU A 18 -17.10 1.23 -7.21
CA GLU A 18 -18.51 1.30 -6.85
C GLU A 18 -18.72 1.25 -5.33
N SER A 19 -19.74 1.98 -4.85
CA SER A 19 -20.21 1.88 -3.46
C SER A 19 -21.35 0.90 -3.39
N ASP A 20 -21.45 0.15 -2.30
CA ASP A 20 -22.67 -0.56 -1.95
C ASP A 20 -23.78 0.44 -1.55
N PRO A 21 -25.06 0.07 -1.73
CA PRO A 21 -26.18 0.97 -1.50
C PRO A 21 -26.49 1.21 -0.02
N ALA A 22 -26.07 0.30 0.88
CA ALA A 22 -26.33 0.38 2.31
C ALA A 22 -25.28 -0.39 3.13
N LEU A 23 -25.19 -0.09 4.42
CA LEU A 23 -24.42 -0.88 5.38
C LEU A 23 -25.04 -2.27 5.52
N PRO A 24 -24.22 -3.33 5.67
CA PRO A 24 -24.73 -4.61 6.09
C PRO A 24 -25.29 -4.48 7.53
N PRO A 25 -26.35 -5.24 7.87
CA PRO A 25 -26.93 -5.20 9.22
C PRO A 25 -25.97 -5.71 10.30
N GLU A 26 -24.98 -6.51 9.92
CA GLU A 26 -23.94 -7.06 10.80
C GLU A 26 -22.62 -7.24 10.03
N ALA A 27 -21.49 -7.12 10.74
CA ALA A 27 -20.15 -7.43 10.25
C ALA A 27 -19.30 -7.99 11.40
N ASP A 28 -18.37 -8.87 11.09
CA ASP A 28 -17.37 -9.38 12.04
C ASP A 28 -16.25 -8.33 12.24
N VAL A 29 -15.88 -7.63 11.17
CA VAL A 29 -14.85 -6.59 11.18
C VAL A 29 -15.34 -5.34 10.45
N VAL A 30 -15.14 -4.17 11.06
CA VAL A 30 -15.33 -2.87 10.41
C VAL A 30 -13.97 -2.21 10.19
N ILE A 31 -13.65 -1.92 8.94
CA ILE A 31 -12.43 -1.23 8.50
C ILE A 31 -12.77 0.21 8.20
N ILE A 32 -12.06 1.14 8.83
CA ILE A 32 -12.21 2.58 8.57
C ILE A 32 -10.99 3.06 7.78
N GLY A 33 -11.25 3.42 6.51
CA GLY A 33 -10.26 3.88 5.53
C GLY A 33 -10.17 2.97 4.31
N GLY A 34 -10.57 3.47 3.14
CA GLY A 34 -10.53 2.77 1.86
C GLY A 34 -9.20 2.92 1.10
N GLY A 35 -8.08 3.02 1.81
CA GLY A 35 -6.73 3.06 1.22
C GLY A 35 -6.16 1.66 0.95
N ILE A 36 -4.93 1.58 0.43
CA ILE A 36 -4.26 0.29 0.11
C ILE A 36 -4.27 -0.66 1.31
N ILE A 37 -3.92 -0.18 2.52
CA ILE A 37 -3.88 -1.00 3.74
C ILE A 37 -5.27 -1.53 4.11
N GLY A 38 -6.29 -0.67 4.08
CA GLY A 38 -7.65 -1.05 4.46
C GLY A 38 -8.26 -2.05 3.47
N ILE A 39 -8.02 -1.85 2.17
CA ILE A 39 -8.53 -2.74 1.13
C ILE A 39 -7.81 -4.09 1.11
N THR A 40 -6.47 -4.13 1.28
CA THR A 40 -5.75 -5.41 1.36
C THR A 40 -6.11 -6.17 2.64
N ALA A 41 -6.29 -5.47 3.76
CA ALA A 41 -6.79 -6.10 4.99
C ALA A 41 -8.21 -6.66 4.79
N ALA A 42 -9.10 -5.93 4.12
CA ALA A 42 -10.46 -6.39 3.82
C ALA A 42 -10.44 -7.67 2.97
N LEU A 43 -9.62 -7.68 1.92
CA LEU A 43 -9.45 -8.83 1.03
C LEU A 43 -9.00 -10.07 1.80
N GLU A 44 -7.93 -9.96 2.59
CA GLU A 44 -7.39 -11.07 3.37
C GLU A 44 -8.39 -11.60 4.40
N LEU A 45 -9.02 -10.71 5.19
CA LEU A 45 -10.01 -11.11 6.20
C LEU A 45 -11.21 -11.81 5.56
N ALA A 46 -11.69 -11.31 4.43
CA ALA A 46 -12.83 -11.89 3.73
C ALA A 46 -12.49 -13.23 3.07
N GLN A 47 -11.27 -13.41 2.56
CA GLN A 47 -10.77 -14.70 2.06
C GLN A 47 -10.68 -15.75 3.18
N HIS A 48 -10.53 -15.32 4.43
CA HIS A 48 -10.61 -16.18 5.62
C HIS A 48 -12.06 -16.35 6.16
N GLY A 49 -13.07 -15.92 5.40
CA GLY A 49 -14.49 -16.16 5.70
C GLY A 49 -15.15 -15.16 6.65
N LEU A 50 -14.49 -14.04 6.97
CA LEU A 50 -15.07 -12.99 7.82
C LEU A 50 -15.97 -12.03 7.03
N LYS A 51 -17.04 -11.55 7.68
CA LYS A 51 -17.88 -10.43 7.21
C LYS A 51 -17.19 -9.11 7.49
N VAL A 52 -16.79 -8.41 6.43
CA VAL A 52 -16.02 -7.17 6.52
C VAL A 52 -16.82 -6.00 5.92
N ALA A 53 -16.94 -4.92 6.68
CA ALA A 53 -17.43 -3.64 6.17
C ALA A 53 -16.27 -2.65 6.06
N VAL A 54 -15.99 -2.14 4.87
CA VAL A 54 -15.03 -1.06 4.62
C VAL A 54 -15.79 0.25 4.50
N LEU A 55 -15.40 1.19 5.32
CA LEU A 55 -16.00 2.51 5.37
C LEU A 55 -14.96 3.53 4.87
N GLU A 56 -15.28 4.25 3.79
CA GLU A 56 -14.49 5.34 3.23
C GLU A 56 -15.28 6.67 3.23
N LYS A 57 -14.65 7.74 3.72
CA LYS A 57 -15.25 9.09 3.81
C LYS A 57 -15.52 9.71 2.43
N GLY A 58 -14.73 9.36 1.43
CA GLY A 58 -14.79 9.90 0.07
C GLY A 58 -14.80 8.79 -0.97
N LYS A 59 -13.82 8.81 -1.87
CA LYS A 59 -13.61 7.77 -2.89
C LYS A 59 -12.48 6.83 -2.44
N ILE A 60 -12.63 5.54 -2.72
CA ILE A 60 -11.60 4.52 -2.45
C ILE A 60 -10.25 4.98 -3.03
N ALA A 61 -9.18 4.89 -2.25
CA ALA A 61 -7.83 5.26 -2.63
C ALA A 61 -7.58 6.74 -3.01
N ALA A 62 -8.56 7.64 -2.94
CA ALA A 62 -8.45 9.01 -3.46
C ALA A 62 -7.53 9.96 -2.65
N GLU A 63 -6.85 9.45 -1.63
CA GLU A 63 -5.83 10.16 -0.86
C GLU A 63 -4.42 9.68 -1.24
N GLN A 64 -3.58 9.32 -0.26
CA GLN A 64 -2.18 8.94 -0.47
C GLN A 64 -2.01 7.68 -1.35
N SER A 65 -2.98 6.78 -1.33
CA SER A 65 -2.88 5.48 -1.99
C SER A 65 -2.87 5.56 -3.52
N SER A 66 -3.44 6.62 -4.11
CA SER A 66 -3.43 6.88 -5.57
C SER A 66 -2.42 7.95 -6.01
N ARG A 67 -1.74 8.62 -5.07
CA ARG A 67 -0.85 9.77 -5.34
C ARG A 67 0.64 9.51 -5.05
N ASN A 68 0.99 8.27 -4.72
CA ASN A 68 2.39 7.88 -4.50
C ASN A 68 3.09 7.54 -5.83
N TRP A 69 4.39 7.24 -5.76
CA TRP A 69 5.22 6.93 -6.94
C TRP A 69 5.12 5.48 -7.43
N GLY A 70 4.27 4.65 -6.80
CA GLY A 70 4.04 3.26 -7.19
C GLY A 70 5.15 2.28 -6.82
N TRP A 71 6.17 2.68 -6.06
CA TRP A 71 7.28 1.79 -5.72
C TRP A 71 6.88 0.69 -4.74
N VAL A 72 7.07 -0.55 -5.16
CA VAL A 72 7.03 -1.74 -4.32
C VAL A 72 8.48 -2.23 -4.16
N ARG A 73 9.19 -1.62 -3.20
CA ARG A 73 10.65 -1.72 -3.09
C ARG A 73 11.15 -2.24 -1.75
N GLN A 74 12.19 -3.07 -1.83
CA GLN A 74 13.04 -3.50 -0.71
C GLN A 74 14.27 -2.61 -0.58
N GLN A 75 14.78 -2.06 -1.69
CA GLN A 75 16.00 -1.26 -1.71
C GLN A 75 15.93 -0.07 -0.76
N GLY A 76 16.96 0.12 0.07
CA GLY A 76 17.08 1.27 0.99
C GLY A 76 16.13 1.23 2.19
N ARG A 77 15.49 0.09 2.47
CA ARG A 77 14.64 -0.11 3.65
C ARG A 77 15.47 -0.45 4.89
N ASP A 78 14.91 -0.17 6.07
CA ASP A 78 15.56 -0.53 7.33
C ASP A 78 15.57 -2.05 7.51
N ARG A 79 16.65 -2.58 8.10
CA ARG A 79 16.81 -4.03 8.32
C ARG A 79 15.62 -4.64 9.07
N ARG A 80 15.04 -3.90 10.01
CA ARG A 80 13.90 -4.34 10.83
C ARG A 80 12.63 -4.54 10.01
N GLU A 81 12.53 -3.87 8.86
CA GLU A 81 11.36 -3.93 7.97
C GLU A 81 11.50 -5.02 6.89
N LEU A 82 12.73 -5.46 6.58
CA LEU A 82 12.99 -6.35 5.44
C LEU A 82 12.14 -7.62 5.42
N PRO A 83 11.95 -8.35 6.55
CA PRO A 83 11.11 -9.54 6.54
C PRO A 83 9.67 -9.24 6.09
N LEU A 84 9.09 -8.13 6.56
CA LEU A 84 7.74 -7.73 6.17
C LEU A 84 7.66 -7.26 4.72
N ILE A 85 8.71 -6.59 4.22
CA ILE A 85 8.72 -6.06 2.86
C ILE A 85 8.89 -7.18 1.83
N VAL A 86 9.74 -8.18 2.12
CA VAL A 86 9.88 -9.38 1.29
C VAL A 86 8.53 -10.09 1.16
N GLN A 87 7.81 -10.27 2.28
CA GLN A 87 6.47 -10.86 2.28
C GLN A 87 5.47 -10.00 1.52
N SER A 88 5.45 -8.68 1.75
CA SER A 88 4.57 -7.76 1.02
C SER A 88 4.79 -7.83 -0.49
N LEU A 89 6.04 -7.90 -0.93
CA LEU A 89 6.38 -7.99 -2.34
C LEU A 89 5.95 -9.32 -2.98
N ALA A 90 6.04 -10.43 -2.24
CA ALA A 90 5.48 -11.72 -2.65
C ALA A 90 3.94 -11.67 -2.75
N LEU A 91 3.26 -11.01 -1.81
CA LEU A 91 1.80 -10.81 -1.86
C LEU A 91 1.37 -9.98 -3.07
N TRP A 92 2.09 -8.91 -3.40
CA TRP A 92 1.81 -8.12 -4.60
C TRP A 92 1.87 -8.95 -5.89
N GLU A 93 2.88 -9.82 -5.99
CA GLU A 93 3.04 -10.73 -7.12
C GLU A 93 1.93 -11.79 -7.15
N HIS A 94 1.59 -12.36 -6.00
CA HIS A 94 0.47 -13.27 -5.86
C HIS A 94 -0.83 -12.63 -6.33
N TYR A 95 -1.18 -11.44 -5.85
CA TYR A 95 -2.41 -10.75 -6.25
C TYR A 95 -2.46 -10.43 -7.74
N GLN A 96 -1.35 -9.98 -8.31
CA GLN A 96 -1.26 -9.73 -9.76
C GLN A 96 -1.51 -10.99 -10.59
N GLN A 97 -1.16 -12.17 -10.07
CA GLN A 97 -1.36 -13.46 -10.74
C GLN A 97 -2.74 -14.07 -10.48
N SER A 98 -3.29 -13.93 -9.27
CA SER A 98 -4.48 -14.67 -8.83
C SER A 98 -5.80 -13.94 -9.03
N LEU A 99 -5.82 -12.60 -9.02
CA LEU A 99 -7.07 -11.83 -8.98
C LEU A 99 -7.70 -11.59 -10.35
N GLY A 100 -7.04 -12.00 -11.45
CA GLY A 100 -7.55 -11.82 -12.82
C GLY A 100 -7.72 -10.34 -13.23
N THR A 101 -7.08 -9.42 -12.52
CA THR A 101 -7.11 -7.97 -12.77
C THR A 101 -5.70 -7.39 -12.77
N ASP A 102 -5.46 -6.35 -13.59
CA ASP A 102 -4.15 -5.72 -13.65
C ASP A 102 -3.99 -4.66 -12.55
N LEU A 103 -3.02 -4.89 -11.66
CA LEU A 103 -2.66 -3.94 -10.60
C LEU A 103 -1.60 -2.93 -11.08
N GLY A 104 -1.15 -3.07 -12.33
CA GLY A 104 0.06 -2.42 -12.84
C GLY A 104 1.33 -2.93 -12.16
N PHE A 105 1.27 -4.08 -11.46
CA PHE A 105 2.41 -4.64 -10.74
C PHE A 105 3.39 -5.29 -11.70
N ARG A 106 4.63 -4.83 -11.75
CA ARG A 106 5.71 -5.42 -12.56
C ARG A 106 7.03 -5.36 -11.81
N ARG A 107 7.78 -6.47 -11.83
CA ARG A 107 9.18 -6.54 -11.39
C ARG A 107 10.05 -5.79 -12.41
N THR A 108 10.27 -4.50 -12.18
CA THR A 108 11.08 -3.64 -13.08
C THR A 108 12.50 -3.40 -12.56
N GLY A 109 12.80 -3.89 -11.36
CA GLY A 109 13.99 -3.53 -10.62
C GLY A 109 14.00 -2.07 -10.16
N LEU A 110 14.99 -1.75 -9.33
CA LEU A 110 15.31 -0.38 -8.94
C LEU A 110 16.82 -0.21 -8.93
N VAL A 111 17.29 0.87 -9.55
CA VAL A 111 18.70 1.24 -9.63
C VAL A 111 18.91 2.57 -8.92
N SER A 112 19.79 2.57 -7.92
CA SER A 112 20.24 3.78 -7.22
C SER A 112 21.70 4.05 -7.56
N LEU A 113 21.96 5.19 -8.19
CA LEU A 113 23.30 5.63 -8.62
C LEU A 113 23.72 6.85 -7.80
N THR A 114 25.01 7.00 -7.59
CA THR A 114 25.52 8.13 -6.80
C THR A 114 26.85 8.65 -7.33
N ARG A 115 27.10 9.94 -7.05
CA ARG A 115 28.38 10.63 -7.27
C ARG A 115 29.06 11.00 -5.95
N ASP A 116 28.53 10.55 -4.83
CA ASP A 116 29.06 10.80 -3.49
C ASP A 116 29.63 9.49 -2.92
N GLU A 117 30.92 9.50 -2.59
CA GLU A 117 31.60 8.35 -1.98
C GLU A 117 30.96 7.90 -0.66
N LYS A 118 30.44 8.84 0.15
CA LYS A 118 29.77 8.51 1.41
C LYS A 118 28.48 7.75 1.16
N GLU A 119 27.73 8.16 0.14
CA GLU A 119 26.52 7.47 -0.29
C GLU A 119 26.84 6.12 -0.94
N LEU A 120 27.90 6.02 -1.75
CA LEU A 120 28.33 4.75 -2.34
C LEU A 120 28.65 3.74 -1.24
N LYS A 121 29.42 4.15 -0.23
CA LYS A 121 29.70 3.31 0.96
C LYS A 121 28.44 2.96 1.72
N ARG A 122 27.43 3.85 1.77
CA ARG A 122 26.12 3.55 2.38
C ARG A 122 25.39 2.46 1.59
N TRP A 123 25.39 2.54 0.27
CA TRP A 123 24.78 1.52 -0.59
C TRP A 123 25.47 0.17 -0.49
N GLN A 124 26.80 0.13 -0.44
CA GLN A 124 27.56 -1.11 -0.23
C GLN A 124 27.24 -1.78 1.12
N ARG A 125 27.16 -0.98 2.19
CA ARG A 125 26.72 -1.47 3.52
C ARG A 125 25.29 -1.99 3.48
N TRP A 126 24.40 -1.31 2.76
CA TRP A 126 23.03 -1.75 2.60
C TRP A 126 22.95 -3.05 1.77
N ALA A 127 23.72 -3.17 0.69
CA ALA A 127 23.77 -4.38 -0.15
C ALA A 127 24.17 -5.61 0.65
N THR A 128 25.17 -5.49 1.53
CA THR A 128 25.57 -6.57 2.44
C THR A 128 24.41 -7.02 3.34
N ARG A 129 23.65 -6.06 3.89
CA ARG A 129 22.49 -6.35 4.76
C ARG A 129 21.31 -6.92 3.98
N GLY A 130 21.08 -6.43 2.76
CA GLY A 130 20.01 -6.90 1.89
C GLY A 130 20.24 -8.36 1.47
N ARG A 131 21.46 -8.72 1.06
CA ARG A 131 21.81 -10.11 0.73
C ARG A 131 21.65 -11.05 1.93
N ALA A 132 21.98 -10.60 3.13
CA ALA A 132 21.76 -11.36 4.37
C ALA A 132 20.27 -11.55 4.72
N ALA A 133 19.36 -10.84 4.05
CA ALA A 133 17.91 -10.99 4.15
C ALA A 133 17.31 -11.60 2.86
N ASP A 134 18.12 -12.35 2.10
CA ASP A 134 17.74 -13.03 0.85
C ASP A 134 17.25 -12.10 -0.28
N ILE A 135 17.70 -10.85 -0.27
CA ILE A 135 17.40 -9.88 -1.34
C ILE A 135 18.49 -9.94 -2.41
N THR A 136 18.10 -10.06 -3.67
CA THR A 136 18.99 -9.93 -4.82
C THR A 136 19.48 -8.49 -4.95
N VAL A 137 20.75 -8.24 -4.59
CA VAL A 137 21.39 -6.93 -4.70
C VAL A 137 22.70 -7.04 -5.47
N GLU A 138 22.78 -6.31 -6.57
CA GLU A 138 23.97 -6.17 -7.41
C GLU A 138 24.62 -4.82 -7.12
N GLU A 139 25.90 -4.82 -6.79
CA GLU A 139 26.69 -3.58 -6.73
C GLU A 139 27.13 -3.19 -8.13
N LEU A 140 26.99 -1.92 -8.46
CA LEU A 140 27.34 -1.37 -9.77
C LEU A 140 28.63 -0.57 -9.64
N ASN A 141 29.64 -0.94 -10.42
CA ASN A 141 30.83 -0.12 -10.63
C ASN A 141 30.53 1.05 -11.58
N THR A 142 31.51 1.93 -11.81
CA THR A 142 31.39 3.06 -12.74
C THR A 142 30.91 2.62 -14.12
N GLU A 143 31.57 1.66 -14.76
CA GLU A 143 31.24 1.18 -16.12
C GLU A 143 29.79 0.67 -16.22
N GLN A 144 29.33 -0.09 -15.23
CA GLN A 144 27.96 -0.60 -15.17
C GLN A 144 26.95 0.53 -14.92
N ALA A 145 27.29 1.50 -14.08
CA ALA A 145 26.45 2.66 -13.78
C ALA A 145 26.33 3.61 -14.99
N GLU A 146 27.36 3.69 -15.85
CA GLU A 146 27.35 4.52 -17.06
C GLU A 146 26.29 4.09 -18.07
N ARG A 147 25.86 2.82 -18.05
CA ARG A 147 24.76 2.32 -18.90
C ARG A 147 23.44 3.04 -18.65
N PHE A 148 23.29 3.68 -17.50
CA PHE A 148 22.11 4.45 -17.11
C PHE A 148 22.28 5.97 -17.28
N LEU A 149 23.45 6.45 -17.73
CA LEU A 149 23.67 7.87 -17.98
C LEU A 149 22.91 8.34 -19.23
N ARG A 150 22.32 9.53 -19.12
CA ARG A 150 21.93 10.31 -20.30
C ARG A 150 23.17 10.99 -20.89
N ALA A 151 23.22 11.07 -22.22
CA ALA A 151 24.29 11.78 -22.93
C ALA A 151 24.50 13.20 -22.34
N GLY A 152 25.77 13.56 -22.11
CA GLY A 152 26.16 14.87 -21.53
C GLY A 152 26.11 14.96 -20.00
N SER A 153 25.79 13.87 -19.29
CA SER A 153 25.82 13.84 -17.82
C SER A 153 27.21 13.55 -17.27
N ARG A 154 27.54 14.08 -16.08
CA ARG A 154 28.75 13.71 -15.34
C ARG A 154 28.76 12.21 -15.01
N PRO A 155 29.91 11.52 -15.03
CA PRO A 155 29.99 10.11 -14.68
C PRO A 155 29.44 9.81 -13.28
N TRP A 156 28.90 8.61 -13.09
CA TRP A 156 28.53 8.09 -11.76
C TRP A 156 29.75 7.43 -11.11
N LEU A 157 29.84 7.43 -9.77
CA LEU A 157 30.86 6.64 -9.07
C LEU A 157 30.48 5.15 -8.99
N GLY A 158 29.19 4.85 -9.13
CA GLY A 158 28.64 3.51 -8.98
C GLY A 158 27.25 3.57 -8.37
N GLY A 159 26.80 2.44 -7.82
CA GLY A 159 25.48 2.32 -7.22
C GLY A 159 25.11 0.90 -6.84
N ILE A 160 23.81 0.66 -6.72
CA ILE A 160 23.25 -0.67 -6.56
C ILE A 160 22.03 -0.87 -7.46
N SER A 161 21.83 -2.11 -7.90
CA SER A 161 20.63 -2.60 -8.57
C SER A 161 19.96 -3.64 -7.68
N THR A 162 18.64 -3.56 -7.57
CA THR A 162 17.80 -4.58 -6.92
C THR A 162 16.77 -5.04 -7.95
N PRO A 163 17.10 -6.03 -8.80
CA PRO A 163 16.24 -6.47 -9.91
C PRO A 163 14.88 -6.99 -9.47
N THR A 164 14.80 -7.49 -8.24
CA THR A 164 13.55 -7.98 -7.64
C THR A 164 12.61 -6.87 -7.20
N ASP A 165 13.06 -5.62 -7.09
CA ASP A 165 12.13 -4.52 -6.77
C ASP A 165 11.14 -4.29 -7.91
N ALA A 166 10.01 -3.68 -7.56
CA ALA A 166 8.88 -3.58 -8.46
C ALA A 166 8.22 -2.21 -8.38
N LYS A 167 7.28 -2.02 -9.30
CA LYS A 167 6.29 -0.95 -9.23
C LYS A 167 4.89 -1.53 -9.38
N ALA A 168 3.91 -0.85 -8.82
CA ALA A 168 2.48 -1.02 -9.09
C ALA A 168 1.90 0.32 -9.53
N GLU A 169 0.78 0.33 -10.26
CA GLU A 169 0.16 1.57 -10.72
C GLU A 169 -0.82 2.09 -9.67
N PRO A 170 -0.54 3.20 -8.95
CA PRO A 170 -1.36 3.65 -7.83
C PRO A 170 -2.82 3.96 -8.19
N GLY A 171 -3.05 4.47 -9.41
CA GLY A 171 -4.39 4.77 -9.92
C GLY A 171 -5.24 3.54 -10.24
N LEU A 172 -4.60 2.37 -10.39
CA LEU A 172 -5.23 1.09 -10.73
C LEU A 172 -5.29 0.13 -9.54
N ALA A 173 -4.20 0.00 -8.80
CA ALA A 173 -3.97 -1.10 -7.89
C ALA A 173 -5.05 -1.22 -6.80
N VAL A 174 -5.34 -0.13 -6.08
CA VAL A 174 -6.31 -0.18 -4.98
C VAL A 174 -7.74 -0.36 -5.48
N PRO A 175 -8.22 0.35 -6.53
CA PRO A 175 -9.53 0.07 -7.13
C PRO A 175 -9.67 -1.37 -7.62
N ALA A 176 -8.64 -1.92 -8.26
CA ALA A 176 -8.63 -3.30 -8.75
C ALA A 176 -8.68 -4.31 -7.59
N LEU A 177 -7.89 -4.09 -6.53
CA LEU A 177 -7.96 -4.90 -5.30
C LEU A 177 -9.33 -4.80 -4.63
N ALA A 178 -9.93 -3.61 -4.55
CA ALA A 178 -11.26 -3.42 -3.96
C ALA A 178 -12.34 -4.17 -4.75
N LYS A 179 -12.27 -4.14 -6.09
CA LYS A 179 -13.14 -4.91 -6.97
C LYS A 179 -12.95 -6.42 -6.76
N ALA A 180 -11.71 -6.88 -6.76
CA ALA A 180 -11.39 -8.29 -6.56
C ALA A 180 -11.85 -8.78 -5.18
N ALA A 181 -11.74 -7.95 -4.14
CA ALA A 181 -12.21 -8.24 -2.80
C ALA A 181 -13.74 -8.46 -2.78
N ARG A 182 -14.51 -7.59 -3.43
CA ARG A 182 -15.98 -7.75 -3.58
C ARG A 182 -16.36 -9.01 -4.36
N GLN A 183 -15.56 -9.39 -5.37
CA GLN A 183 -15.81 -10.59 -6.17
C GLN A 183 -15.43 -11.89 -5.46
N ALA A 184 -14.34 -11.85 -4.67
CA ALA A 184 -13.83 -13.01 -3.95
C ALA A 184 -14.71 -13.40 -2.76
N SER A 185 -15.46 -12.44 -2.19
CA SER A 185 -16.34 -12.72 -1.07
C SER A 185 -17.56 -11.80 -1.06
N PRO A 186 -18.79 -12.34 -1.01
CA PRO A 186 -20.00 -11.52 -0.81
C PRO A 186 -20.03 -10.86 0.58
N CYS A 187 -19.07 -11.20 1.43
CA CYS A 187 -18.95 -10.72 2.79
C CYS A 187 -18.24 -9.36 2.88
N ILE A 188 -17.82 -8.74 1.75
CA ILE A 188 -17.26 -7.39 1.73
C ILE A 188 -18.30 -6.37 1.29
N ASN A 189 -18.50 -5.36 2.14
CA ASN A 189 -19.32 -4.18 1.81
C ASN A 189 -18.42 -2.94 1.82
N ILE A 190 -18.44 -2.16 0.74
CA ILE A 190 -17.66 -0.92 0.60
C ILE A 190 -18.63 0.26 0.53
N LEU A 191 -18.58 1.12 1.54
CA LEU A 191 -19.35 2.36 1.55
C LEU A 191 -18.48 3.59 1.38
N ARG A 192 -18.73 4.30 0.30
CA ARG A 192 -18.17 5.62 0.00
C ARG A 192 -19.09 6.70 0.54
N HIS A 193 -18.54 7.91 0.68
CA HIS A 193 -19.31 9.05 1.19
C HIS A 193 -20.10 8.68 2.45
N ALA A 194 -19.49 7.85 3.29
CA ALA A 194 -19.96 7.63 4.64
C ALA A 194 -19.25 8.67 5.50
N PRO A 195 -19.74 9.92 5.59
CA PRO A 195 -19.24 10.81 6.61
C PRO A 195 -19.56 10.13 7.92
N TYR A 196 -18.55 9.65 8.63
CA TYR A 196 -18.71 9.42 10.04
C TYR A 196 -18.81 10.82 10.65
N SER A 197 -20.02 11.40 10.64
CA SER A 197 -20.40 12.35 11.68
C SER A 197 -20.45 11.53 12.96
N LEU A 198 -19.27 11.34 13.53
CA LEU A 198 -19.12 11.08 14.93
C LEU A 198 -20.05 12.07 15.62
N ALA A 199 -21.16 11.59 16.17
CA ALA A 199 -21.87 12.27 17.24
C ALA A 199 -20.88 12.39 18.41
N THR A 200 -19.96 13.33 18.28
CA THR A 200 -19.17 13.92 19.35
C THR A 200 -20.00 15.02 20.00
N GLU A 201 -21.33 14.91 19.95
CA GLU A 201 -22.19 15.63 20.88
C GLU A 201 -21.83 15.13 22.28
N LYS A 202 -20.93 15.87 22.92
CA LYS A 202 -20.48 15.80 24.32
C LYS A 202 -19.26 14.92 24.67
N LEU A 203 -18.30 14.70 23.77
CA LEU A 203 -16.97 14.26 24.21
C LEU A 203 -15.89 15.16 23.60
N PRO A 204 -15.08 15.87 24.43
CA PRO A 204 -14.03 16.76 23.93
C PRO A 204 -12.89 15.93 23.36
N VAL A 205 -12.97 15.58 22.07
CA VAL A 205 -11.94 14.80 21.37
C VAL A 205 -10.69 15.65 21.17
N SER A 206 -9.76 15.55 22.12
CA SER A 206 -8.45 16.22 22.08
C SER A 206 -7.33 15.36 21.49
N SER A 207 -7.62 14.10 21.10
CA SER A 207 -6.62 13.19 20.50
C SER A 207 -7.25 12.12 19.59
N PRO A 208 -6.49 11.56 18.63
CA PRO A 208 -6.94 10.47 17.76
C PRO A 208 -7.47 9.26 18.54
N ASN A 209 -6.83 8.90 19.66
CA ASN A 209 -7.25 7.77 20.49
C ASN A 209 -8.66 7.93 21.10
N MET A 210 -9.10 9.17 21.31
CA MET A 210 -10.42 9.46 21.88
C MET A 210 -11.54 9.41 20.82
N ALA A 211 -11.22 9.72 19.55
CA ALA A 211 -12.13 9.47 18.44
C ALA A 211 -12.36 7.97 18.23
N LEU A 212 -11.32 7.16 18.41
CA LEU A 212 -11.35 5.71 18.25
C LEU A 212 -12.24 5.03 19.30
N SER A 213 -12.14 5.42 20.57
CA SER A 213 -13.00 4.90 21.64
C SER A 213 -14.47 5.28 21.44
N ALA A 214 -14.74 6.52 21.01
CA ALA A 214 -16.11 6.98 20.76
C ALA A 214 -16.75 6.25 19.55
N LEU A 215 -15.98 5.96 18.50
CA LEU A 215 -16.42 5.17 17.35
C LEU A 215 -16.76 3.74 17.73
N ALA A 216 -15.85 3.05 18.43
CA ALA A 216 -16.09 1.67 18.89
C ALA A 216 -17.34 1.58 19.78
N GLN A 217 -17.58 2.59 20.63
CA GLN A 217 -18.73 2.65 21.53
C GLN A 217 -20.05 2.92 20.79
N CYS A 218 -20.06 3.82 19.80
CA CYS A 218 -21.25 4.12 18.99
C CYS A 218 -21.71 2.91 18.15
N TYR A 219 -20.75 2.16 17.58
CA TYR A 219 -21.07 0.98 16.78
C TYR A 219 -21.42 -0.24 17.64
N SER A 220 -20.79 -0.40 18.81
CA SER A 220 -21.20 -1.38 19.83
C SER A 220 -22.63 -1.17 20.31
N GLN A 221 -23.04 0.09 20.53
CA GLN A 221 -24.43 0.45 20.91
C GLN A 221 -25.46 0.16 19.80
N ARG A 222 -25.04 0.07 18.54
CA ARG A 222 -25.89 -0.29 17.39
C ARG A 222 -25.92 -1.79 17.08
N GLY A 223 -25.25 -2.63 17.88
CA GLY A 223 -25.26 -4.09 17.71
C GLY A 223 -24.41 -4.60 16.55
N LEU A 224 -23.52 -3.78 15.97
CA LEU A 224 -22.59 -4.19 14.93
C LEU A 224 -21.38 -4.93 15.56
N GLY A 225 -21.05 -6.11 15.04
CA GLY A 225 -20.13 -7.10 15.61
C GLY A 225 -18.65 -6.69 15.75
N ARG A 226 -17.89 -7.60 16.38
CA ARG A 226 -16.69 -7.38 17.21
C ARG A 226 -15.33 -7.43 16.46
N LEU A 227 -14.93 -6.37 15.76
CA LEU A 227 -13.51 -5.96 15.59
C LEU A 227 -13.43 -4.65 14.78
N TYR A 228 -12.64 -3.67 15.23
CA TYR A 228 -12.45 -2.41 14.51
C TYR A 228 -11.00 -2.25 14.04
N PHE A 229 -10.79 -2.18 12.73
CA PHE A 229 -9.46 -1.96 12.16
C PHE A 229 -9.37 -0.56 11.57
N PHE A 230 -8.47 0.24 12.12
CA PHE A 230 -8.21 1.60 11.63
C PHE A 230 -6.95 1.62 10.78
N ALA A 231 -7.12 1.91 9.50
CA ALA A 231 -6.03 2.02 8.54
C ALA A 231 -5.80 3.50 8.20
N ASN A 232 -5.18 4.28 9.11
CA ASN A 232 -4.83 5.66 8.81
C ASN A 232 -3.30 5.84 8.67
N MET A 233 -2.86 6.28 7.49
CA MET A 233 -1.46 6.63 7.18
C MET A 233 -1.21 8.14 7.18
N THR A 234 -2.19 8.96 7.56
CA THR A 234 -1.94 10.40 7.77
C THR A 234 -1.33 10.61 9.15
N SER A 235 -0.06 11.01 9.18
CA SER A 235 0.72 11.42 10.36
C SER A 235 0.81 10.42 11.52
N GLY A 236 1.73 9.45 11.41
CA GLY A 236 2.47 8.89 12.56
C GLY A 236 1.72 8.04 13.60
N CYS A 237 0.40 7.87 13.51
CA CYS A 237 -0.37 7.05 14.46
C CYS A 237 -0.71 5.69 13.86
N HIS A 238 0.04 4.65 14.25
CA HIS A 238 -0.31 3.26 14.00
C HIS A 238 -1.03 2.72 15.24
N SER A 239 -2.36 2.80 15.27
CA SER A 239 -3.15 2.24 16.37
C SER A 239 -4.00 1.09 15.85
N LEU A 240 -3.57 -0.14 16.14
CA LEU A 240 -4.41 -1.33 16.04
C LEU A 240 -5.21 -1.43 17.35
N MET A 241 -6.52 -1.21 17.33
CA MET A 241 -7.36 -1.42 18.52
C MET A 241 -8.13 -2.73 18.38
N PHE A 242 -7.77 -3.71 19.21
CA PHE A 242 -8.62 -4.87 19.44
C PHE A 242 -9.63 -4.52 20.54
N ALA A 243 -10.88 -4.26 20.16
CA ALA A 243 -11.97 -4.25 21.11
C ALA A 243 -12.40 -5.71 21.34
N GLN A 244 -11.90 -6.32 22.42
CA GLN A 244 -12.47 -7.56 22.96
C GLN A 244 -13.61 -7.19 23.92
N PRO A 245 -14.62 -8.07 24.10
CA PRO A 245 -15.83 -7.76 24.86
C PRO A 245 -15.60 -7.40 26.33
#